data_AF-A0A2N1J6U0-F1
#
_entry.id   AF-A0A2N1J6U0-F1
#
_cell.length_a   1.000
_cell.length_b   1.000
_cell.length_c   1.000
_cell.angle_alpha   90.00
_cell.angle_beta   90.00
_cell.angle_gamma   90.00
#
_symmetry.space_group_name_H-M   'P 1'
#
loop_
_entity.id
_entity.type
_entity.pdbx_description
1 polymer ?
#
loop_
_entity_poly.entity_id
_entity_poly.type
_entity_poly.pdbx_seq_one_letter_code
_entity_poly.pdbx_strand_id
1 'polypeptide(L)'
;MPAHWTYPAHIASAAQCTPVSAALKVARHAHCGHGWRHIPASDSPYAPLPPVDIPAQQPCACPGATPPTSVDVASGEQQATRMDALTSAWPVCGRCKHALLEHGLLSNDPAAEQVRRTNVAVRMDELLEDEHKLLDFTYTDADLVSLKKQIGSLAYTRTPSTVKPARPTKKQAKTHAPLHRTIVNADNFCTLNYIYQRAHTFEVHAALSRQPHIARWSPSAMRHFFALAKRAVIRIDPAIKRSVCKRCMHILIEGLSCSTLIWGEGVIERRCRWCAHALVTRAYETGLPPVKRKHLSQKQRRRRWRRRQLASTPALMPSLVPYTERMQGTPWDAQLGSFGAAAPLVRQAMASRGDHVVTVGLKRGGVVGAQEAHDGET
;
A
#
# COMPACT_ATOMS: atom_id res chain seq x y z
N MET A 1 28.78 -39.25 -14.92
CA MET A 1 27.94 -38.42 -15.82
C MET A 1 27.19 -37.42 -14.95
N PRO A 2 27.34 -36.10 -15.17
CA PRO A 2 26.53 -35.11 -14.46
C PRO A 2 25.04 -35.38 -14.75
N ALA A 3 24.19 -35.20 -13.74
CA ALA A 3 22.75 -35.35 -13.94
C ALA A 3 22.27 -34.17 -14.78
N HIS A 4 21.65 -34.44 -15.93
CA HIS A 4 21.03 -33.41 -16.76
C HIS A 4 19.58 -33.20 -16.31
N TRP A 5 19.18 -31.95 -16.13
CA TRP A 5 17.82 -31.58 -15.72
C TRP A 5 17.26 -30.44 -16.56
N THR A 6 15.96 -30.51 -16.86
CA THR A 6 15.27 -29.44 -17.59
C THR A 6 14.46 -28.56 -16.65
N TYR A 7 14.82 -27.28 -16.54
CA TYR A 7 14.04 -26.26 -15.85
C TYR A 7 12.80 -25.89 -16.68
N PRO A 8 11.59 -25.94 -16.11
CA PRO A 8 10.35 -25.74 -16.84
C PRO A 8 10.21 -24.27 -17.29
N ALA A 9 10.39 -24.02 -18.59
CA ALA A 9 10.23 -22.72 -19.23
C ALA A 9 8.85 -22.55 -19.86
N HIS A 10 8.50 -21.35 -20.31
CA HIS A 10 7.30 -21.05 -21.11
C HIS A 10 5.96 -21.38 -20.43
N ILE A 11 5.94 -21.38 -19.09
CA ILE A 11 4.72 -21.53 -18.32
C ILE A 11 4.17 -20.13 -18.04
N ALA A 12 2.96 -19.86 -18.52
CA ALA A 12 2.31 -18.54 -18.40
C ALA A 12 1.39 -18.42 -17.17
N SER A 13 1.10 -19.53 -16.48
CA SER A 13 0.23 -19.49 -15.29
C SER A 13 0.46 -20.63 -14.31
N ALA A 14 0.05 -20.44 -13.06
CA ALA A 14 0.11 -21.50 -12.05
C ALA A 14 -0.74 -22.74 -12.42
N ALA A 15 -1.79 -22.59 -13.24
CA ALA A 15 -2.65 -23.71 -13.64
C ALA A 15 -1.94 -24.69 -14.60
N GLN A 16 -0.92 -24.21 -15.31
CA GLN A 16 -0.07 -25.03 -16.18
C GLN A 16 1.09 -25.68 -15.41
N CYS A 17 1.34 -25.26 -14.17
CA CYS A 17 2.36 -25.88 -13.33
C CYS A 17 1.86 -27.21 -12.78
N THR A 18 2.63 -28.27 -12.97
CA THR A 18 2.50 -29.47 -12.13
C THR A 18 2.98 -29.15 -10.70
N PRO A 19 2.66 -29.99 -9.70
CA PRO A 19 3.15 -29.78 -8.33
C PRO A 19 4.68 -29.67 -8.25
N VAL A 20 5.39 -30.42 -9.12
CA VAL A 20 6.86 -30.43 -9.19
C VAL A 20 7.41 -29.12 -9.75
N SER A 21 6.85 -28.60 -10.86
CA SER A 21 7.30 -27.32 -11.41
C SER A 21 6.90 -26.14 -10.53
N ALA A 22 5.73 -26.19 -9.89
CA ALA A 22 5.34 -25.20 -8.91
C ALA A 22 6.32 -25.14 -7.73
N ALA A 23 6.67 -26.29 -7.15
CA ALA A 23 7.64 -26.37 -6.06
C ALA A 23 9.02 -25.85 -6.47
N LEU A 24 9.52 -26.26 -7.64
CA LEU A 24 10.82 -25.83 -8.15
C LEU A 24 10.87 -24.32 -8.43
N LYS A 25 9.85 -23.77 -9.10
CA LYS A 25 9.75 -22.32 -9.40
C LYS A 25 9.67 -21.50 -8.10
N VAL A 26 8.87 -21.93 -7.13
CA VAL A 26 8.80 -21.24 -5.83
C VAL A 26 10.12 -21.36 -5.07
N ALA A 27 10.75 -22.55 -5.06
CA ALA A 27 12.03 -22.79 -4.39
C ALA A 27 13.15 -21.88 -4.93
N ARG A 28 13.20 -21.66 -6.25
CA ARG A 28 14.16 -20.76 -6.88
C ARG A 28 14.11 -19.33 -6.31
N HIS A 29 12.91 -18.82 -6.05
CA HIS A 29 12.69 -17.41 -5.73
C HIS A 29 12.42 -17.13 -4.25
N ALA A 30 12.12 -18.17 -3.47
CA ALA A 30 11.79 -18.07 -2.06
C ALA A 30 13.00 -18.39 -1.16
N HIS A 31 13.03 -17.73 -0.01
CA HIS A 31 14.09 -17.93 0.97
C HIS A 31 14.04 -19.34 1.57
N CYS A 32 15.21 -19.82 1.99
CA CYS A 32 15.34 -21.08 2.71
C CYS A 32 14.68 -21.03 4.10
N GLY A 33 13.84 -22.03 4.40
CA GLY A 33 13.19 -22.21 5.70
C GLY A 33 14.08 -22.85 6.77
N HIS A 34 15.28 -23.32 6.43
CA HIS A 34 16.18 -23.98 7.38
C HIS A 34 16.56 -23.07 8.55
N GLY A 35 16.36 -23.55 9.79
CA GLY A 35 16.60 -22.77 11.01
C GLY A 35 15.56 -21.68 11.30
N TRP A 36 14.46 -21.67 10.55
CA TRP A 36 13.32 -20.79 10.81
C TRP A 36 12.15 -21.58 11.38
N ARG A 37 11.52 -20.99 12.39
CA ARG A 37 10.20 -21.36 12.90
C ARG A 37 9.14 -20.60 12.13
N HIS A 38 8.22 -21.33 11.51
CA HIS A 38 7.09 -20.80 10.74
C HIS A 38 5.85 -20.77 11.63
N ILE A 39 5.55 -19.59 12.16
CA ILE A 39 4.39 -19.38 13.05
C ILE A 39 3.22 -18.91 12.19
N PRO A 40 2.01 -19.46 12.36
CA PRO A 40 0.82 -18.97 11.68
C PRO A 40 0.66 -17.46 11.89
N ALA A 41 0.53 -16.71 10.80
CA ALA A 41 0.37 -15.28 10.90
C ALA A 41 -0.98 -14.96 11.55
N SER A 42 -0.97 -14.17 12.63
CA SER A 42 -2.20 -13.77 13.32
C SER A 42 -3.15 -12.94 12.43
N ASP A 43 -2.63 -12.40 11.33
CA ASP A 43 -3.41 -11.68 10.32
C ASP A 43 -3.48 -12.39 8.96
N SER A 44 -3.24 -13.71 8.97
CA SER A 44 -3.46 -14.60 7.82
C SER A 44 -4.92 -14.54 7.38
N PRO A 45 -5.20 -14.46 6.07
CA PRO A 45 -6.57 -14.60 5.54
C PRO A 45 -7.03 -16.06 5.49
N TYR A 46 -6.16 -17.02 5.85
CA TYR A 46 -6.42 -18.45 5.80
C TYR A 46 -6.80 -19.00 7.17
N ALA A 47 -7.37 -20.21 7.18
CA ALA A 47 -7.64 -20.93 8.42
C ALA A 47 -6.35 -21.08 9.26
N PRO A 48 -6.46 -21.12 10.60
CA PRO A 48 -5.32 -21.36 11.47
C PRO A 48 -4.61 -22.66 11.08
N LEU A 49 -3.30 -22.59 10.88
CA LEU A 49 -2.45 -23.74 10.60
C LEU A 49 -1.63 -24.10 11.85
N PRO A 50 -1.11 -25.32 11.97
CA PRO A 50 -0.14 -25.63 13.01
C PRO A 50 1.20 -24.92 12.71
N PRO A 51 1.99 -24.56 13.74
CA PRO A 51 3.35 -24.07 13.52
C PRO A 51 4.21 -25.17 12.90
N VAL A 52 5.13 -24.76 12.02
CA VAL A 52 6.11 -25.68 11.41
C VAL A 52 7.51 -25.26 11.82
N ASP A 53 8.22 -26.16 12.49
CA ASP A 53 9.59 -25.96 12.93
C ASP A 53 10.55 -26.79 12.09
N ILE A 54 11.54 -26.13 11.47
CA ILE A 54 12.68 -26.81 10.85
C ILE A 54 13.87 -26.59 11.78
N PRO A 55 14.21 -27.59 12.61
CA PRO A 55 15.26 -27.44 13.61
C PRO A 55 16.61 -27.17 12.94
N ALA A 56 17.29 -26.10 13.36
CA ALA A 56 18.69 -25.87 13.02
C ALA A 56 19.36 -24.98 14.06
N GLN A 57 20.69 -25.02 14.09
CA GLN A 57 21.50 -24.18 14.98
C GLN A 57 21.50 -22.70 14.56
N GLN A 58 21.38 -22.40 13.26
CA GLN A 58 21.39 -21.04 12.73
C GLN A 58 20.39 -20.86 11.58
N PRO A 59 19.68 -19.71 11.50
CA PRO A 59 18.76 -19.44 10.41
C PRO A 59 19.50 -19.23 9.10
N CYS A 60 19.09 -19.94 8.04
CA CYS A 60 19.68 -19.78 6.72
C CYS A 60 19.27 -18.46 6.06
N ALA A 61 20.23 -17.75 5.45
CA ALA A 61 20.03 -16.50 4.73
C ALA A 61 19.92 -16.68 3.20
N CYS A 62 19.83 -17.91 2.70
CA CYS A 62 19.75 -18.19 1.28
C CYS A 62 18.49 -17.55 0.65
N PRO A 63 18.63 -16.70 -0.39
CA PRO A 63 17.52 -15.96 -0.98
C PRO A 63 16.68 -16.81 -1.95
N GLY A 64 17.15 -17.99 -2.34
CA GLY A 64 16.56 -18.80 -3.39
C GLY A 64 17.42 -20.03 -3.71
N ALA A 65 16.76 -21.14 -4.08
CA ALA A 65 17.44 -22.38 -4.45
C ALA A 65 18.24 -22.21 -5.75
N THR A 66 19.43 -22.81 -5.80
CA THR A 66 20.26 -22.92 -7.01
C THR A 66 20.62 -24.39 -7.25
N PRO A 67 20.85 -24.81 -8.50
CA PRO A 67 21.26 -26.18 -8.77
C PRO A 67 22.64 -26.47 -8.14
N PRO A 68 22.89 -27.70 -7.67
CA PRO A 68 24.24 -28.17 -7.37
C PRO A 68 25.13 -28.07 -8.60
N THR A 69 26.44 -27.91 -8.41
CA THR A 69 27.42 -27.91 -9.49
C THR A 69 27.52 -29.24 -10.24
N SER A 70 26.97 -30.33 -9.68
CA SER A 70 26.90 -31.66 -10.31
C SER A 70 25.70 -31.83 -11.25
N VAL A 71 24.78 -30.86 -11.28
CA VAL A 71 23.56 -30.91 -12.09
C VAL A 71 23.69 -29.88 -13.21
N ASP A 72 23.65 -30.36 -14.46
CA ASP A 72 23.56 -29.50 -15.63
C ASP A 72 22.09 -29.15 -15.88
N VAL A 73 21.80 -27.86 -16.05
CA VAL A 73 20.41 -27.36 -16.14
C VAL A 73 20.19 -26.67 -17.47
N ALA A 74 19.31 -27.25 -18.28
CA ALA A 74 18.80 -26.65 -19.52
C ALA A 74 17.39 -26.11 -19.31
N SER A 75 16.95 -25.14 -20.12
CA SER A 75 15.55 -24.69 -20.16
C SER A 75 14.75 -25.51 -21.18
N GLY A 76 13.51 -25.87 -20.87
CA GLY A 76 12.64 -26.59 -21.80
C GLY A 76 11.37 -27.13 -21.15
N GLU A 77 10.76 -28.12 -21.79
CA GLU A 77 9.58 -28.80 -21.26
C GLU A 77 9.92 -29.62 -20.02
N GLN A 78 8.94 -29.70 -19.11
CA GLN A 78 9.11 -30.38 -17.84
C GLN A 78 9.20 -31.92 -18.05
N GLN A 79 10.35 -32.50 -17.74
CA GLN A 79 10.55 -33.96 -17.86
C GLN A 79 10.01 -34.75 -16.66
N ALA A 80 10.02 -34.17 -15.45
CA ALA A 80 9.62 -34.89 -14.24
C ALA A 80 8.22 -34.54 -13.77
N THR A 81 7.35 -35.54 -13.68
CA THR A 81 5.99 -35.41 -13.15
C THR A 81 5.89 -35.70 -11.65
N ARG A 82 6.90 -36.38 -11.07
CA ARG A 82 6.93 -36.82 -9.66
C ARG A 82 7.97 -36.06 -8.83
N MET A 83 7.63 -35.80 -7.57
CA MET A 83 8.51 -35.06 -6.65
C MET A 83 9.80 -35.81 -6.33
N ASP A 84 9.73 -37.15 -6.24
CA ASP A 84 10.88 -38.02 -5.93
C ASP A 84 11.98 -37.92 -7.01
N ALA A 85 11.58 -37.75 -8.28
CA ALA A 85 12.53 -37.57 -9.37
C ALA A 85 13.25 -36.21 -9.25
N LEU A 86 12.54 -35.16 -8.85
CA LEU A 86 13.12 -33.84 -8.61
C LEU A 86 14.11 -33.88 -7.43
N THR A 87 13.74 -34.49 -6.31
CA THR A 87 14.64 -34.56 -5.15
C THR A 87 15.81 -35.52 -5.38
N SER A 88 15.67 -36.51 -6.26
CA SER A 88 16.81 -37.38 -6.63
C SER A 88 17.81 -36.68 -7.53
N ALA A 89 17.34 -35.89 -8.52
CA ALA A 89 18.22 -35.14 -9.42
C ALA A 89 18.78 -33.86 -8.76
N TRP A 90 17.96 -33.16 -7.98
CA TRP A 90 18.29 -31.91 -7.30
C TRP A 90 17.99 -32.02 -5.79
N PRO A 91 18.79 -32.81 -5.04
CA PRO A 91 18.53 -33.09 -3.63
C PRO A 91 18.71 -31.85 -2.75
N VAL A 92 19.73 -31.04 -3.03
CA VAL A 92 20.14 -29.91 -2.19
C VAL A 92 20.36 -28.65 -3.02
N CYS A 93 20.24 -27.50 -2.36
CA CYS A 93 20.58 -26.22 -2.96
C CYS A 93 22.11 -26.07 -3.11
N GLY A 94 22.57 -25.66 -4.29
CA GLY A 94 23.98 -25.41 -4.56
C GLY A 94 24.62 -24.38 -3.63
N ARG A 95 23.86 -23.37 -3.17
CA ARG A 95 24.31 -22.32 -2.25
C ARG A 95 24.38 -22.75 -0.78
N CYS A 96 23.25 -23.16 -0.20
CA CYS A 96 23.15 -23.41 1.24
C CYS A 96 23.23 -24.88 1.63
N LYS A 97 23.27 -25.81 0.67
CA LYS A 97 23.30 -27.27 0.87
C LYS A 97 22.10 -27.87 1.62
N HIS A 98 21.09 -27.08 1.95
CA HIS A 98 19.82 -27.59 2.49
C HIS A 98 18.94 -28.19 1.39
N ALA A 99 17.99 -29.03 1.79
CA ALA A 99 17.08 -29.70 0.87
C ALA A 99 16.34 -28.69 -0.02
N LEU A 100 16.14 -29.05 -1.29
CA LEU A 100 15.49 -28.17 -2.26
C LEU A 100 14.11 -27.69 -1.76
N LEU A 101 13.31 -28.60 -1.20
CA LEU A 101 11.95 -28.34 -0.72
C LEU A 101 11.90 -27.46 0.54
N GLU A 102 13.02 -27.24 1.23
CA GLU A 102 13.09 -26.28 2.33
C GLU A 102 13.09 -24.83 1.82
N HIS A 103 13.30 -24.60 0.52
CA HIS A 103 13.11 -23.27 -0.06
C HIS A 103 11.64 -23.01 -0.32
N GLY A 104 11.11 -22.03 0.40
CA GLY A 104 9.72 -21.64 0.30
C GLY A 104 8.72 -22.54 1.02
N LEU A 105 8.98 -23.83 1.26
CA LEU A 105 8.06 -24.75 1.97
C LEU A 105 6.64 -24.76 1.39
N LEU A 106 6.53 -24.84 0.07
CA LEU A 106 5.25 -24.70 -0.64
C LEU A 106 4.19 -25.71 -0.17
N SER A 107 4.60 -26.95 0.14
CA SER A 107 3.69 -28.01 0.59
C SER A 107 2.98 -27.72 1.91
N ASN A 108 3.53 -26.82 2.74
CA ASN A 108 2.95 -26.47 4.04
C ASN A 108 1.89 -25.35 3.95
N ASP A 109 1.83 -24.67 2.80
CA ASP A 109 0.85 -23.62 2.57
C ASP A 109 -0.51 -24.20 2.18
N PRO A 110 -1.63 -23.50 2.48
CA PRO A 110 -2.94 -23.88 2.00
C PRO A 110 -2.99 -23.74 0.47
N ALA A 111 -3.80 -24.56 -0.20
CA ALA A 111 -3.85 -24.62 -1.68
C ALA A 111 -4.02 -23.25 -2.37
N ALA A 112 -4.85 -22.36 -1.81
CA ALA A 112 -5.04 -21.02 -2.34
C ALA A 112 -3.77 -20.13 -2.24
N GLU A 113 -2.97 -20.31 -1.19
CA GLU A 113 -1.68 -19.62 -1.05
C GLU A 113 -0.61 -20.24 -1.96
N GLN A 114 -0.63 -21.57 -2.13
CA GLN A 114 0.26 -22.24 -3.09
C GLN A 114 0.08 -21.66 -4.49
N VAL A 115 -1.16 -21.61 -4.99
CA VAL A 115 -1.48 -21.02 -6.31
C VAL A 115 -1.00 -19.56 -6.40
N ARG A 116 -1.17 -18.77 -5.33
CA ARG A 116 -0.72 -17.37 -5.31
C ARG A 116 0.80 -17.27 -5.44
N ARG A 117 1.55 -18.06 -4.68
CA ARG A 117 3.02 -18.05 -4.69
C ARG A 117 3.57 -18.58 -6.01
N THR A 118 2.96 -19.63 -6.56
CA THR A 118 3.29 -20.16 -7.89
C THR A 118 3.09 -19.11 -8.97
N ASN A 119 1.98 -18.35 -8.96
CA ASN A 119 1.76 -17.27 -9.93
C ASN A 119 2.81 -16.15 -9.81
N VAL A 120 3.26 -15.82 -8.59
CA VAL A 120 4.35 -14.84 -8.41
C VAL A 120 5.67 -15.39 -8.95
N ALA A 121 5.97 -16.66 -8.70
CA ALA A 121 7.18 -17.32 -9.20
C ALA A 121 7.21 -17.43 -10.72
N VAL A 122 6.08 -17.83 -11.34
CA VAL A 122 5.90 -17.86 -12.80
C VAL A 122 6.18 -16.49 -13.40
N ARG A 123 5.58 -15.43 -12.85
CA ARG A 123 5.84 -14.06 -13.32
C ARG A 123 7.30 -13.63 -13.19
N MET A 124 8.00 -14.09 -12.16
CA MET A 124 9.43 -13.82 -12.01
C MET A 124 10.25 -14.54 -13.09
N ASP A 125 9.86 -15.78 -13.42
CA ASP A 125 10.49 -16.53 -14.52
C ASP A 125 10.20 -15.92 -15.89
N GLU A 126 8.99 -15.42 -16.15
CA GLU A 126 8.66 -14.69 -17.39
C GLU A 126 9.61 -13.50 -17.62
N LEU A 127 9.85 -12.66 -16.60
CA LEU A 127 10.79 -11.54 -16.70
C LEU A 127 12.23 -12.01 -16.98
N LEU A 128 12.61 -13.18 -16.45
CA LEU A 128 13.93 -13.76 -16.68
C LEU A 128 14.04 -14.39 -18.08
N GLU A 129 12.96 -14.96 -18.61
CA GLU A 129 12.87 -15.45 -19.99
C GLU A 129 13.01 -14.30 -20.99
N ASP A 130 12.28 -13.21 -20.78
CA ASP A 130 12.31 -12.01 -21.63
C ASP A 130 13.72 -11.40 -21.72
N GLU A 131 14.52 -11.49 -20.66
CA GLU A 131 15.90 -11.01 -20.62
C GLU A 131 16.96 -12.06 -20.99
N HIS A 132 16.56 -13.28 -21.35
CA HIS A 132 17.46 -14.43 -21.59
C HIS A 132 18.34 -14.79 -20.39
N LYS A 133 17.85 -14.56 -19.17
CA LYS A 133 18.53 -14.83 -17.89
C LYS A 133 17.85 -15.94 -17.07
N LEU A 134 16.97 -16.72 -17.70
CA LEU A 134 16.25 -17.80 -17.00
C LEU A 134 17.19 -18.83 -16.36
N LEU A 135 18.34 -19.13 -16.94
CA LEU A 135 19.29 -20.08 -16.36
C LEU A 135 20.34 -19.41 -15.45
N ASP A 136 20.35 -18.07 -15.35
CA ASP A 136 21.18 -17.34 -14.41
C ASP A 136 20.48 -17.27 -13.03
N PHE A 137 20.84 -18.21 -12.16
CA PHE A 137 20.33 -18.24 -10.78
C PHE A 137 20.91 -17.14 -9.88
N THR A 138 21.94 -16.41 -10.34
CA THR A 138 22.58 -15.29 -9.61
C THR A 138 22.00 -13.94 -9.97
N TYR A 139 21.36 -13.81 -11.13
CA TYR A 139 20.77 -12.56 -11.57
C TYR A 139 19.70 -12.01 -10.62
N THR A 140 19.71 -10.69 -10.44
CA THR A 140 18.68 -9.96 -9.70
C THR A 140 18.59 -8.52 -10.20
N ASP A 141 17.37 -8.00 -10.28
CA ASP A 141 17.08 -6.61 -10.61
C ASP A 141 16.08 -6.00 -9.61
N ALA A 142 15.68 -4.74 -9.84
CA ALA A 142 14.74 -4.02 -8.98
C ALA A 142 13.32 -4.63 -8.99
N ASP A 143 12.87 -5.19 -10.13
CA ASP A 143 11.54 -5.75 -10.29
C ASP A 143 11.42 -7.13 -9.63
N LEU A 144 12.44 -7.98 -9.79
CA LEU A 144 12.58 -9.25 -9.07
C LEU A 144 12.67 -9.02 -7.56
N VAL A 145 13.42 -8.01 -7.09
CA VAL A 145 13.45 -7.65 -5.66
C VAL A 145 12.07 -7.21 -5.15
N SER A 146 11.28 -6.51 -5.97
CA SER A 146 9.90 -6.11 -5.65
C SER A 146 8.95 -7.31 -5.60
N LEU A 147 9.09 -8.27 -6.53
CA LEU A 147 8.30 -9.50 -6.60
C LEU A 147 8.67 -10.50 -5.50
N LYS A 148 9.95 -10.60 -5.10
CA LYS A 148 10.41 -11.42 -3.97
C LYS A 148 9.71 -11.04 -2.66
N LYS A 149 9.36 -9.78 -2.46
CA LYS A 149 8.55 -9.35 -1.30
C LYS A 149 7.14 -9.95 -1.30
N GLN A 150 6.63 -10.29 -2.48
CA GLN A 150 5.31 -10.90 -2.66
C GLN A 150 5.36 -12.43 -2.59
N ILE A 151 6.51 -13.08 -2.78
CA ILE A 151 6.58 -14.56 -2.80
C ILE A 151 6.54 -15.18 -1.39
N GLY A 152 6.80 -14.41 -0.34
CA GLY A 152 6.71 -14.90 1.05
C GLY A 152 5.29 -15.38 1.38
N SER A 153 5.18 -16.46 2.16
CA SER A 153 3.90 -17.00 2.61
C SER A 153 3.11 -15.94 3.38
N LEU A 154 1.83 -15.80 3.06
CA LEU A 154 0.87 -15.03 3.85
C LEU A 154 0.30 -15.82 5.02
N ALA A 155 0.42 -17.15 4.99
CA ALA A 155 -0.08 -18.04 6.03
C ALA A 155 0.86 -18.10 7.22
N TYR A 156 2.18 -17.95 6.99
CA TYR A 156 3.20 -18.03 8.04
C TYR A 156 4.07 -16.78 8.13
N THR A 157 4.45 -16.42 9.35
CA THR A 157 5.52 -15.48 9.65
C THR A 157 6.77 -16.25 10.05
N ARG A 158 7.92 -15.88 9.47
CA ARG A 158 9.21 -16.50 9.79
C ARG A 158 9.82 -15.86 11.02
N THR A 159 10.21 -16.69 11.98
CA THR A 159 10.96 -16.28 13.18
C THR A 159 12.19 -17.16 13.33
N PRO A 160 13.36 -16.66 13.74
CA PRO A 160 14.54 -17.49 13.95
C PRO A 160 14.27 -18.55 15.02
N SER A 161 14.61 -19.82 14.74
CA SER A 161 14.34 -20.95 15.66
C SER A 161 15.14 -20.87 16.97
N THR A 162 16.31 -20.22 16.94
CA THR A 162 17.24 -20.10 18.08
C THR A 162 16.73 -19.25 19.23
N VAL A 163 15.66 -18.48 19.01
CA VAL A 163 15.01 -17.75 20.09
C VAL A 163 14.18 -18.76 20.87
N LYS A 164 14.79 -19.34 21.93
CA LYS A 164 14.02 -20.05 22.98
C LYS A 164 12.81 -19.16 23.29
N PRO A 165 11.57 -19.66 23.16
CA PRO A 165 10.40 -18.85 23.46
C PRO A 165 10.59 -18.37 24.89
N ALA A 166 10.90 -17.08 25.05
CA ALA A 166 11.03 -16.50 26.36
C ALA A 166 9.72 -16.85 27.07
N ARG A 167 9.83 -17.65 28.14
CA ARG A 167 8.69 -18.07 28.96
C ARG A 167 7.85 -16.82 29.17
N PRO A 168 6.55 -16.80 28.80
CA PRO A 168 5.75 -15.59 28.92
C PRO A 168 5.71 -15.20 30.38
N THR A 169 6.61 -14.30 30.78
CA THR A 169 6.58 -13.67 32.10
C THR A 169 5.30 -12.88 32.12
N LYS A 170 4.33 -13.35 32.91
CA LYS A 170 3.11 -12.63 33.27
C LYS A 170 3.47 -11.15 33.48
N LYS A 171 2.71 -10.25 32.84
CA LYS A 171 2.92 -8.79 32.80
C LYS A 171 4.13 -8.32 31.97
N GLN A 172 4.00 -8.32 30.66
CA GLN A 172 4.41 -7.14 29.92
C GLN A 172 3.14 -6.46 29.41
N ALA A 173 2.79 -5.37 30.09
CA ALA A 173 1.77 -4.44 29.65
C ALA A 173 1.99 -4.16 28.16
N LYS A 174 0.90 -4.17 27.38
CA LYS A 174 0.89 -3.75 25.98
C LYS A 174 1.67 -2.44 25.89
N THR A 175 2.90 -2.48 25.39
CA THR A 175 3.62 -1.29 24.97
C THR A 175 2.81 -0.76 23.80
N HIS A 176 1.91 0.18 24.11
CA HIS A 176 1.18 0.94 23.13
C HIS A 176 2.20 1.43 22.12
N ALA A 177 2.06 1.02 20.86
CA ALA A 177 2.82 1.60 19.77
C ALA A 177 2.78 3.11 19.96
N PRO A 178 3.93 3.82 20.02
CA PRO A 178 3.98 5.21 20.43
C PRO A 178 2.94 5.99 19.63
N LEU A 179 1.92 6.47 20.35
CA LEU A 179 0.76 7.17 19.77
C LEU A 179 1.20 8.43 19.04
N HIS A 180 2.40 8.92 19.35
CA HIS A 180 2.99 10.10 18.76
C HIS A 180 4.07 9.73 17.75
N ARG A 181 3.64 9.46 16.50
CA ARG A 181 4.58 9.51 15.37
C ARG A 181 4.85 10.97 15.09
N THR A 182 6.01 11.46 15.51
CA THR A 182 6.51 12.77 15.09
C THR A 182 6.55 12.80 13.56
N ILE A 183 5.78 13.71 12.98
CA ILE A 183 5.75 13.91 11.54
C ILE A 183 7.03 14.66 11.20
N VAL A 184 7.95 13.99 10.51
CA VAL A 184 9.14 14.64 9.97
C VAL A 184 8.69 15.81 9.09
N ASN A 185 9.18 17.01 9.40
CA ASN A 185 8.80 18.27 8.75
C ASN A 185 7.34 18.71 8.96
N ALA A 186 6.85 18.72 10.21
CA ALA A 186 5.51 19.20 10.57
C ALA A 186 5.21 20.60 9.97
N ASP A 187 6.18 21.50 9.97
CA ASP A 187 6.03 22.88 9.47
C ASP A 187 5.65 22.95 7.99
N ASN A 188 6.15 22.02 7.17
CA ASN A 188 5.78 21.94 5.76
C ASN A 188 4.30 21.59 5.61
N PHE A 189 3.77 20.70 6.45
CA PHE A 189 2.35 20.35 6.42
C PHE A 189 1.47 21.50 6.93
N CYS A 190 1.89 22.18 7.99
CA CYS A 190 1.20 23.39 8.49
C CYS A 190 1.16 24.49 7.42
N THR A 191 2.29 24.75 6.76
CA THR A 191 2.41 25.74 5.68
C THR A 191 1.53 25.37 4.48
N LEU A 192 1.55 24.10 4.04
CA LEU A 192 0.69 23.62 2.96
C LEU A 192 -0.80 23.78 3.31
N ASN A 193 -1.20 23.45 4.55
CA ASN A 193 -2.56 23.63 5.03
C ASN A 193 -2.99 25.09 5.01
N TYR A 194 -2.15 25.98 5.53
CA TYR A 194 -2.41 27.42 5.55
C TYR A 194 -2.60 27.99 4.13
N ILE A 195 -1.71 27.66 3.19
CA ILE A 195 -1.82 28.13 1.79
C ILE A 195 -3.12 27.64 1.14
N TYR A 196 -3.49 26.37 1.36
CA TYR A 196 -4.72 25.79 0.81
C TYR A 196 -5.98 26.45 1.40
N GLN A 197 -6.03 26.63 2.73
CA GLN A 197 -7.14 27.30 3.41
C GLN A 197 -7.29 28.75 2.95
N ARG A 198 -6.18 29.49 2.85
CA ARG A 198 -6.18 30.89 2.37
C ARG A 198 -6.71 31.00 0.95
N ALA A 199 -6.29 30.11 0.05
CA ALA A 199 -6.82 30.09 -1.32
C ALA A 199 -8.33 29.78 -1.34
N HIS A 200 -8.80 28.88 -0.47
CA HIS A 200 -10.23 28.56 -0.36
C HIS A 200 -11.04 29.76 0.14
N THR A 201 -10.53 30.47 1.15
CA THR A 201 -11.14 31.70 1.68
C THR A 201 -11.26 32.78 0.60
N PHE A 202 -10.23 32.98 -0.25
CA PHE A 202 -10.33 33.94 -1.34
C PHE A 202 -11.42 33.60 -2.36
N GLU A 203 -11.60 32.33 -2.71
CA GLU A 203 -12.69 31.92 -3.63
C GLU A 203 -14.07 32.13 -3.01
N VAL A 204 -14.25 31.74 -1.74
CA VAL A 204 -15.52 31.90 -1.02
C VAL A 204 -15.86 33.38 -0.88
N HIS A 205 -14.91 34.21 -0.48
CA HIS A 205 -15.10 35.65 -0.35
C HIS A 205 -15.43 36.31 -1.70
N ALA A 206 -14.70 35.97 -2.76
CA ALA A 206 -14.98 36.49 -4.09
C ALA A 206 -16.39 36.15 -4.57
N ALA A 207 -16.85 34.92 -4.30
CA ALA A 207 -18.19 34.47 -4.66
C ALA A 207 -19.29 35.19 -3.86
N LEU A 208 -19.12 35.32 -2.54
CA LEU A 208 -20.15 35.91 -1.67
C LEU A 208 -20.25 37.42 -1.78
N SER A 209 -19.11 38.11 -1.86
CA SER A 209 -19.08 39.56 -2.02
C SER A 209 -19.35 40.00 -3.46
N ARG A 210 -19.56 39.05 -4.40
CA ARG A 210 -19.68 39.30 -5.85
C ARG A 210 -18.50 40.11 -6.41
N GLN A 211 -17.31 39.90 -5.85
CA GLN A 211 -16.09 40.62 -6.19
C GLN A 211 -15.06 39.63 -6.76
N PRO A 212 -15.10 39.33 -8.07
CA PRO A 212 -14.26 38.29 -8.66
C PRO A 212 -12.76 38.61 -8.59
N HIS A 213 -12.40 39.89 -8.50
CA HIS A 213 -11.01 40.34 -8.42
C HIS A 213 -10.28 39.81 -7.16
N ILE A 214 -11.01 39.44 -6.09
CA ILE A 214 -10.41 38.90 -4.86
C ILE A 214 -9.84 37.51 -5.10
N ALA A 215 -10.46 36.70 -5.96
CA ALA A 215 -9.98 35.36 -6.29
C ALA A 215 -8.72 35.34 -7.16
N ARG A 216 -8.26 36.49 -7.70
CA ARG A 216 -7.06 36.56 -8.54
C ARG A 216 -5.79 36.04 -7.85
N TRP A 217 -5.78 36.02 -6.52
CA TRP A 217 -4.65 35.55 -5.71
C TRP A 217 -4.64 34.03 -5.49
N SER A 218 -5.78 33.35 -5.68
CA SER A 218 -5.95 31.90 -5.50
C SER A 218 -5.01 31.08 -6.41
N PRO A 219 -4.89 31.37 -7.72
CA PRO A 219 -3.93 30.69 -8.59
C PRO A 219 -2.49 30.75 -8.12
N SER A 220 -2.04 31.93 -7.67
CA SER A 220 -0.66 32.13 -7.20
C SER A 220 -0.39 31.31 -5.94
N ALA A 221 -1.31 31.36 -4.97
CA ALA A 221 -1.25 30.55 -3.77
C ALA A 221 -1.18 29.04 -4.08
N MET A 222 -2.02 28.55 -5.01
CA MET A 222 -2.00 27.13 -5.37
C MET A 222 -0.75 26.71 -6.16
N ARG A 223 -0.16 27.59 -6.97
CA ARG A 223 1.16 27.33 -7.58
C ARG A 223 2.23 27.17 -6.51
N HIS A 224 2.27 28.06 -5.52
CA HIS A 224 3.20 27.95 -4.39
C HIS A 224 2.98 26.68 -3.57
N PHE A 225 1.72 26.30 -3.32
CA PHE A 225 1.37 25.05 -2.64
C PHE A 225 2.00 23.83 -3.34
N PHE A 226 1.81 23.68 -4.66
CA PHE A 226 2.36 22.53 -5.37
C PHE A 226 3.89 22.60 -5.53
N ALA A 227 4.46 23.81 -5.67
CA ALA A 227 5.91 23.99 -5.72
C ALA A 227 6.58 23.58 -4.39
N LEU A 228 6.02 24.01 -3.26
CA LEU A 228 6.48 23.64 -1.92
C LEU A 228 6.34 22.13 -1.70
N ALA A 229 5.19 21.55 -2.05
CA ALA A 229 4.97 20.11 -1.92
C ALA A 229 5.97 19.28 -2.76
N LYS A 230 6.29 19.75 -3.97
CA LYS A 230 7.29 19.11 -4.84
C LYS A 230 8.69 19.20 -4.24
N ARG A 231 9.11 20.38 -3.76
CA ARG A 231 10.42 20.61 -3.12
C ARG A 231 10.59 19.77 -1.85
N ALA A 232 9.54 19.68 -1.03
CA ALA A 232 9.54 18.88 0.19
C ALA A 232 9.32 17.36 -0.05
N VAL A 233 9.17 16.93 -1.30
CA VAL A 233 8.90 15.52 -1.68
C VAL A 233 7.64 14.97 -0.99
N ILE A 234 6.64 15.83 -0.74
CA ILE A 234 5.39 15.47 -0.08
C ILE A 234 4.37 14.98 -1.12
N ARG A 235 3.84 13.77 -0.88
CA ARG A 235 2.75 13.22 -1.70
C ARG A 235 1.41 13.83 -1.29
N ILE A 236 0.89 14.76 -2.10
CA ILE A 236 -0.44 15.35 -1.91
C ILE A 236 -1.55 14.32 -2.19
N ASP A 237 -2.58 14.33 -1.35
CA ASP A 237 -3.76 13.46 -1.50
C ASP A 237 -4.50 13.74 -2.82
N PRO A 238 -4.94 12.70 -3.56
CA PRO A 238 -5.72 12.88 -4.79
C PRO A 238 -6.99 13.72 -4.63
N ALA A 239 -7.62 13.78 -3.46
CA ALA A 239 -8.78 14.64 -3.22
C ALA A 239 -8.41 16.13 -3.39
N ILE A 240 -7.31 16.57 -2.78
CA ILE A 240 -6.79 17.95 -2.91
C ILE A 240 -6.31 18.22 -4.33
N LYS A 241 -5.62 17.25 -4.97
CA LYS A 241 -5.19 17.42 -6.38
C LYS A 241 -6.37 17.60 -7.34
N ARG A 242 -7.53 17.01 -7.03
CA ARG A 242 -8.75 17.09 -7.85
C ARG A 242 -9.66 18.27 -7.47
N SER A 243 -9.37 18.97 -6.38
CA SER A 243 -10.05 20.22 -6.01
C SER A 243 -9.37 21.45 -6.60
N VAL A 244 -8.43 21.30 -7.54
CA VAL A 244 -7.73 22.42 -8.20
C VAL A 244 -7.80 22.26 -9.72
N CYS A 245 -8.09 23.35 -10.42
CA CYS A 245 -8.08 23.39 -11.87
C CYS A 245 -6.64 23.23 -12.41
N LYS A 246 -6.40 22.26 -13.29
CA LYS A 246 -5.08 22.03 -13.88
C LYS A 246 -4.62 23.13 -14.84
N ARG A 247 -5.55 23.93 -15.37
CA ARG A 247 -5.25 25.00 -16.34
C ARG A 247 -4.96 26.32 -15.64
N CYS A 248 -5.91 26.82 -14.86
CA CYS A 248 -5.80 28.14 -14.22
C CYS A 248 -5.37 28.11 -12.75
N MET A 249 -5.22 26.93 -12.13
CA MET A 249 -4.83 26.74 -10.72
C MET A 249 -5.81 27.29 -9.67
N HIS A 250 -7.02 27.73 -10.06
CA HIS A 250 -8.07 28.05 -9.10
C HIS A 250 -8.57 26.81 -8.35
N ILE A 251 -8.96 26.98 -7.08
CA ILE A 251 -9.65 25.94 -6.32
C ILE A 251 -11.07 25.75 -6.86
N LEU A 252 -11.47 24.49 -7.01
CA LEU A 252 -12.78 24.05 -7.49
C LEU A 252 -13.68 23.75 -6.30
N ILE A 253 -14.54 24.72 -5.95
CA ILE A 253 -15.57 24.60 -4.95
C ILE A 253 -16.89 24.38 -5.67
N GLU A 254 -17.49 23.22 -5.46
CA GLU A 254 -18.76 22.82 -6.08
C GLU A 254 -19.85 23.84 -5.74
N GLY A 255 -20.57 24.31 -6.77
CA GLY A 255 -21.61 25.34 -6.65
C GLY A 255 -21.09 26.78 -6.69
N LEU A 256 -19.83 27.02 -6.29
CA LEU A 256 -19.23 28.37 -6.29
C LEU A 256 -18.33 28.61 -7.50
N SER A 257 -17.16 27.98 -7.55
CA SER A 257 -16.14 28.16 -8.61
C SER A 257 -16.10 27.00 -9.61
N CYS A 258 -16.89 25.96 -9.39
CA CYS A 258 -17.00 24.79 -10.25
C CYS A 258 -18.46 24.33 -10.37
N SER A 259 -18.88 23.92 -11.57
CA SER A 259 -20.08 23.11 -11.75
C SER A 259 -19.69 21.63 -11.80
N THR A 260 -20.50 20.78 -11.18
CA THR A 260 -20.35 19.32 -11.23
C THR A 260 -21.54 18.75 -11.98
N LEU A 261 -21.27 18.03 -13.06
CA LEU A 261 -22.27 17.29 -13.85
C LEU A 261 -22.00 15.80 -13.67
N ILE A 262 -23.06 15.04 -13.44
CA ILE A 262 -23.00 13.58 -13.37
C ILE A 262 -23.70 13.07 -14.62
N TRP A 263 -22.94 12.43 -15.49
CA TRP A 263 -23.46 11.76 -16.67
C TRP A 263 -23.85 10.32 -16.32
N GLY A 264 -24.71 9.70 -17.16
CA GLY A 264 -24.93 8.25 -17.13
C GLY A 264 -23.60 7.48 -17.17
N GLU A 265 -23.57 6.28 -16.58
CA GLU A 265 -22.34 5.48 -16.37
C GLU A 265 -21.38 5.99 -15.27
N GLY A 266 -21.85 6.87 -14.39
CA GLY A 266 -21.07 7.33 -13.24
C GLY A 266 -19.91 8.25 -13.63
N VAL A 267 -19.96 8.90 -14.79
CA VAL A 267 -18.93 9.87 -15.18
C VAL A 267 -19.22 11.22 -14.50
N ILE A 268 -18.30 11.69 -13.66
CA ILE A 268 -18.39 12.98 -12.99
C ILE A 268 -17.51 13.98 -13.75
N GLU A 269 -18.13 14.97 -14.39
CA GLU A 269 -17.45 16.12 -14.99
C GLU A 269 -17.49 17.32 -14.05
N ARG A 270 -16.31 17.88 -13.76
CA ARG A 270 -16.16 19.12 -13.00
C ARG A 270 -15.67 20.23 -13.93
N ARG A 271 -16.49 21.25 -14.18
CA ARG A 271 -16.14 22.37 -15.06
C ARG A 271 -15.79 23.62 -14.26
N CYS A 272 -14.57 24.10 -14.45
CA CYS A 272 -14.09 25.32 -13.81
C CYS A 272 -14.81 26.55 -14.36
N ARG A 273 -15.41 27.39 -13.50
CA ARG A 273 -16.11 28.62 -13.93
C ARG A 273 -15.16 29.73 -14.38
N TRP A 274 -13.90 29.68 -13.97
CA TRP A 274 -12.90 30.69 -14.32
C TRP A 274 -12.33 30.56 -15.74
N CYS A 275 -12.12 29.32 -16.22
CA CYS A 275 -11.46 29.07 -17.52
C CYS A 275 -12.16 28.03 -18.40
N ALA A 276 -13.37 27.60 -18.00
CA ALA A 276 -14.17 26.55 -18.65
C ALA A 276 -13.49 25.17 -18.77
N HIS A 277 -12.31 24.96 -18.17
CA HIS A 277 -11.62 23.67 -18.21
C HIS A 277 -12.44 22.59 -17.48
N ALA A 278 -12.71 21.49 -18.19
CA ALA A 278 -13.42 20.33 -17.67
C ALA A 278 -12.45 19.26 -17.16
N LEU A 279 -12.67 18.82 -15.92
CA LEU A 279 -12.00 17.67 -15.31
C LEU A 279 -13.00 16.51 -15.27
N VAL A 280 -12.79 15.52 -16.13
CA VAL A 280 -13.61 14.31 -16.16
C VAL A 280 -13.00 13.24 -15.25
N THR A 281 -13.80 12.78 -14.30
CA THR A 281 -13.47 11.67 -13.41
C THR A 281 -14.55 10.62 -13.49
N ARG A 282 -14.19 9.40 -13.89
CA ARG A 282 -15.12 8.27 -13.75
C ARG A 282 -15.26 7.97 -12.26
N ALA A 283 -16.48 8.02 -11.74
CA ALA A 283 -16.78 7.45 -10.44
C ALA A 283 -16.41 5.98 -10.53
N TYR A 284 -15.32 5.61 -9.87
CA TYR A 284 -15.06 4.22 -9.57
C TYR A 284 -16.20 3.82 -8.65
N GLU A 285 -17.21 3.18 -9.22
CA GLU A 285 -18.41 2.75 -8.52
C GLU A 285 -18.03 2.06 -7.22
N THR A 286 -18.76 2.49 -6.21
CA THR A 286 -18.89 1.91 -4.88
C THR A 286 -19.44 0.48 -4.88
N GLY A 287 -19.30 -0.30 -5.97
CA GLY A 287 -19.86 -1.66 -6.04
C GLY A 287 -19.50 -2.53 -7.24
N LEU A 288 -19.11 -1.98 -8.41
CA LEU A 288 -18.87 -2.82 -9.59
C LEU A 288 -17.42 -3.35 -9.70
N PRO A 289 -17.23 -4.54 -10.28
CA PRO A 289 -15.93 -5.21 -10.32
C PRO A 289 -14.92 -4.40 -11.15
N PRO A 290 -13.65 -4.34 -10.70
CA PRO A 290 -12.67 -3.40 -11.25
C PRO A 290 -12.27 -3.77 -12.69
N VAL A 291 -12.45 -2.82 -13.61
CA VAL A 291 -11.71 -2.76 -14.88
C VAL A 291 -10.21 -2.79 -14.59
N LYS A 292 -9.50 -3.69 -15.27
CA LYS A 292 -8.06 -4.02 -15.25
C LYS A 292 -7.29 -3.47 -14.03
N ARG A 293 -7.20 -4.31 -13.00
CA ARG A 293 -6.49 -4.08 -11.73
C ARG A 293 -5.05 -3.61 -11.98
N LYS A 294 -4.78 -2.33 -11.73
CA LYS A 294 -3.41 -1.94 -11.33
C LYS A 294 -3.04 -2.74 -10.08
N HIS A 295 -1.87 -3.39 -10.08
CA HIS A 295 -1.39 -4.20 -8.97
C HIS A 295 -1.32 -3.37 -7.68
N LEU A 296 -2.32 -3.53 -6.80
CA LEU A 296 -2.32 -2.92 -5.49
C LEU A 296 -1.16 -3.49 -4.66
N SER A 297 -0.45 -2.64 -3.92
CA SER A 297 0.55 -3.09 -2.96
C SER A 297 -0.09 -4.05 -1.92
N GLN A 298 0.70 -4.97 -1.37
CA GLN A 298 0.25 -5.95 -0.36
C GLN A 298 -0.45 -5.26 0.83
N LYS A 299 0.06 -4.11 1.27
CA LYS A 299 -0.53 -3.27 2.32
C LYS A 299 -1.89 -2.67 1.93
N GLN A 300 -2.09 -2.28 0.66
CA GLN A 300 -3.38 -1.78 0.17
C GLN A 300 -4.40 -2.91 0.00
N ARG A 301 -3.98 -4.10 -0.43
CA ARG A 301 -4.83 -5.31 -0.47
C ARG A 301 -5.31 -5.66 0.95
N ARG A 302 -4.39 -5.70 1.93
CA ARG A 302 -4.71 -5.91 3.35
C ARG A 302 -5.71 -4.86 3.88
N ARG A 303 -5.54 -3.58 3.54
CA ARG A 303 -6.49 -2.51 3.96
C ARG A 303 -7.88 -2.65 3.32
N ARG A 304 -7.96 -2.98 2.03
CA ARG A 304 -9.25 -3.17 1.34
C ARG A 304 -10.01 -4.38 1.88
N TRP A 305 -9.30 -5.49 2.14
CA TRP A 305 -9.91 -6.68 2.73
C TRP A 305 -10.47 -6.40 4.13
N ARG A 306 -9.69 -5.73 5.01
CA ARG A 306 -10.20 -5.31 6.34
C ARG A 306 -11.44 -4.42 6.26
N ARG A 307 -11.51 -3.52 5.27
CA ARG A 307 -12.71 -2.68 5.06
C ARG A 307 -13.93 -3.50 4.64
N ARG A 308 -13.76 -4.53 3.80
CA ARG A 308 -14.88 -5.41 3.40
C ARG A 308 -15.39 -6.22 4.58
N GLN A 309 -14.49 -6.77 5.39
CA GLN A 309 -14.82 -7.51 6.61
C GLN A 309 -15.58 -6.63 7.63
N LEU A 310 -15.11 -5.39 7.86
CA LEU A 310 -15.79 -4.46 8.75
C LEU A 310 -17.15 -3.98 8.21
N ALA A 311 -17.32 -3.90 6.88
CA ALA A 311 -18.60 -3.54 6.27
C ALA A 311 -19.64 -4.66 6.35
N SER A 312 -19.21 -5.92 6.52
CA SER A 312 -20.09 -7.09 6.67
C SER A 312 -20.47 -7.39 8.13
N THR A 313 -19.97 -6.65 9.11
CA THR A 313 -20.26 -6.88 10.55
C THR A 313 -20.93 -5.66 11.16
N PRO A 314 -22.27 -5.54 11.11
CA PRO A 314 -23.00 -4.34 11.54
C PRO A 314 -22.93 -4.04 13.06
N ALA A 315 -22.48 -4.98 13.90
CA ALA A 315 -22.55 -4.89 15.36
C ALA A 315 -21.31 -4.30 16.08
N LEU A 316 -20.24 -3.93 15.35
CA LEU A 316 -18.97 -3.44 15.94
C LEU A 316 -18.48 -2.14 15.29
N MET A 317 -19.38 -1.16 15.12
CA MET A 317 -18.98 0.22 14.92
C MET A 317 -18.89 0.90 16.30
N PRO A 318 -17.70 0.97 16.95
CA PRO A 318 -17.55 1.89 18.07
C PRO A 318 -17.80 3.31 17.54
N SER A 319 -18.55 4.11 18.30
CA SER A 319 -18.88 5.48 17.96
C SER A 319 -17.63 6.24 17.54
N LEU A 320 -17.55 6.51 16.24
CA LEU A 320 -16.48 7.31 15.67
C LEU A 320 -16.74 8.75 16.10
N VAL A 321 -16.00 9.19 17.10
CA VAL A 321 -15.86 10.61 17.45
C VAL A 321 -15.62 11.41 16.15
N PRO A 322 -16.39 12.49 15.90
CA PRO A 322 -16.28 13.28 14.69
C PRO A 322 -14.86 13.78 14.44
N TYR A 323 -14.51 13.90 13.15
CA TYR A 323 -13.20 14.30 12.64
C TYR A 323 -12.71 15.68 13.14
N THR A 324 -13.60 16.50 13.69
CA THR A 324 -13.36 17.86 14.16
C THR A 324 -12.62 17.96 15.49
N GLU A 325 -12.65 16.94 16.36
CA GLU A 325 -12.06 17.03 17.71
C GLU A 325 -10.54 16.78 17.78
N ARG A 326 -9.86 16.57 16.64
CA ARG A 326 -8.45 16.11 16.65
C ARG A 326 -7.41 17.03 16.02
N MET A 327 -7.79 18.26 15.68
CA MET A 327 -6.87 19.33 15.28
C MET A 327 -7.38 20.64 15.86
N GLN A 328 -6.67 21.23 16.82
CA GLN A 328 -6.80 22.66 17.11
C GLN A 328 -6.12 23.44 15.97
N GLY A 329 -6.71 23.38 14.77
CA GLY A 329 -6.55 24.51 13.84
C GLY A 329 -7.41 25.65 14.37
N THR A 330 -7.06 26.90 14.07
CA THR A 330 -7.96 28.03 14.32
C THR A 330 -9.35 27.65 13.80
N PRO A 331 -10.37 27.62 14.66
CA PRO A 331 -11.65 27.11 14.26
C PRO A 331 -12.18 28.07 13.18
N TRP A 332 -12.68 27.49 12.09
CA TRP A 332 -13.00 28.24 10.86
C TRP A 332 -14.07 29.33 11.12
N ASP A 333 -14.86 29.14 12.17
CA ASP A 333 -15.83 30.09 12.72
C ASP A 333 -15.18 31.37 13.28
N ALA A 334 -13.98 31.30 13.87
CA ALA A 334 -13.24 32.47 14.32
C ALA A 334 -12.83 33.38 13.15
N GLN A 335 -12.58 32.79 11.98
CA GLN A 335 -12.32 33.55 10.75
C GLN A 335 -13.61 34.06 10.08
N LEU A 336 -14.79 33.55 10.46
CA LEU A 336 -16.05 33.99 9.86
C LEU A 336 -16.50 35.38 10.32
N GLY A 337 -16.04 35.84 11.48
CA GLY A 337 -16.36 37.18 11.99
C GLY A 337 -15.99 38.31 11.01
N SER A 338 -14.97 38.08 10.16
CA SER A 338 -14.54 39.07 9.16
C SER A 338 -15.39 39.11 7.88
N PHE A 339 -16.37 38.20 7.71
CA PHE A 339 -17.20 38.15 6.49
C PHE A 339 -18.48 38.99 6.60
N GLY A 340 -18.68 39.71 7.70
CA GLY A 340 -19.82 40.60 7.90
C GLY A 340 -21.16 39.92 7.61
N ALA A 341 -22.00 40.57 6.80
CA ALA A 341 -23.33 40.09 6.42
C ALA A 341 -23.35 38.74 5.69
N ALA A 342 -22.22 38.28 5.14
CA ALA A 342 -22.14 37.01 4.42
C ALA A 342 -21.88 35.80 5.35
N ALA A 343 -21.51 36.01 6.60
CA ALA A 343 -21.17 34.95 7.56
C ALA A 343 -22.26 33.85 7.71
N PRO A 344 -23.58 34.17 7.76
CA PRO A 344 -24.63 33.14 7.87
C PRO A 344 -24.70 32.22 6.65
N LEU A 345 -24.54 32.78 5.45
CA LEU A 345 -24.55 32.02 4.19
C LEU A 345 -23.32 31.11 4.08
N VAL A 346 -22.14 31.58 4.49
CA VAL A 346 -20.94 30.71 4.56
C VAL A 346 -21.18 29.56 5.52
N ARG A 347 -21.73 29.87 6.71
CA ARG A 347 -21.99 28.87 7.76
C ARG A 347 -22.98 27.81 7.27
N GLN A 348 -24.04 28.21 6.57
CA GLN A 348 -25.02 27.29 5.97
C GLN A 348 -24.41 26.46 4.82
N ALA A 349 -23.59 27.07 3.95
CA ALA A 349 -22.92 26.37 2.86
C ALA A 349 -21.85 25.37 3.37
N MET A 350 -21.19 25.66 4.48
CA MET A 350 -20.24 24.73 5.12
C MET A 350 -20.98 23.61 5.88
N ALA A 351 -22.04 23.93 6.61
CA ALA A 351 -22.86 22.95 7.32
C ALA A 351 -23.50 21.91 6.37
N SER A 352 -23.97 22.35 5.20
CA SER A 352 -24.57 21.45 4.19
C SER A 352 -23.57 20.53 3.49
N ARG A 353 -22.26 20.81 3.57
CA ARG A 353 -21.20 19.95 3.01
C ARG A 353 -20.76 18.82 3.95
N GLY A 354 -21.18 18.85 5.22
CA GLY A 354 -20.58 18.06 6.29
C GLY A 354 -19.17 18.54 6.60
N ASP A 355 -18.76 18.54 7.88
CA ASP A 355 -17.46 19.04 8.36
C ASP A 355 -16.27 18.19 7.88
N HIS A 356 -16.01 18.21 6.57
CA HIS A 356 -14.95 17.49 5.89
C HIS A 356 -13.91 18.48 5.36
N VAL A 357 -13.26 19.22 6.26
CA VAL A 357 -12.05 19.98 5.93
C VAL A 357 -10.94 18.97 5.66
N VAL A 358 -10.64 18.71 4.38
CA VAL A 358 -9.56 17.79 4.00
C VAL A 358 -8.22 18.46 4.31
N THR A 359 -7.56 18.05 5.39
CA THR A 359 -6.21 18.51 5.72
C THR A 359 -5.14 17.75 4.92
N VAL A 360 -4.10 18.47 4.54
CA VAL A 360 -2.95 17.92 3.81
C VAL A 360 -2.06 17.16 4.80
N GLY A 361 -1.87 15.86 4.58
CA GLY A 361 -0.81 15.09 5.23
C GLY A 361 -1.21 14.12 6.34
N LEU A 362 -2.43 14.16 6.86
CA LEU A 362 -2.84 13.24 7.92
C LEU A 362 -3.64 12.05 7.37
N LYS A 363 -3.07 10.85 7.51
CA LYS A 363 -3.89 9.62 7.54
C LYS A 363 -4.61 9.57 8.89
N ARG A 364 -5.80 8.93 8.94
CA ARG A 364 -6.58 8.68 10.17
C ARG A 364 -5.67 8.42 11.39
N GLY A 365 -5.74 9.30 12.39
CA GLY A 365 -5.13 9.11 13.72
C GLY A 365 -3.80 9.80 14.00
N GLY A 366 -3.32 10.74 13.18
CA GLY A 366 -2.16 11.57 13.54
C GLY A 366 -2.59 12.85 14.25
N VAL A 367 -1.97 13.16 15.39
CA VAL A 367 -2.07 14.45 16.09
C VAL A 367 -0.79 15.22 15.79
N VAL A 368 -0.90 16.51 15.46
CA VAL A 368 0.28 17.39 15.30
C VAL A 368 0.62 17.91 16.70
N GLY A 369 1.89 17.74 17.10
CA GLY A 369 2.34 17.91 18.48
C GLY A 369 1.88 19.21 19.14
N ALA A 370 1.44 19.10 20.39
CA ALA A 370 1.37 20.23 21.28
C ALA A 370 2.81 20.76 21.47
N GLN A 371 3.03 22.05 21.23
CA GLN A 371 4.21 22.71 21.78
C GLN A 371 4.07 22.64 23.30
N GLU A 372 5.03 22.00 23.97
CA GLU A 372 5.13 22.06 25.43
C GLU A 372 5.27 23.54 25.78
N ALA A 373 4.27 24.07 26.49
CA ALA A 373 4.33 25.40 27.06
C ALA A 373 5.50 25.40 28.05
N HIS A 374 6.51 26.21 27.75
CA HIS A 374 7.57 26.51 28.69
C HIS A 374 6.96 27.46 29.72
N ASP A 375 6.50 26.91 30.84
CA ASP A 375 6.11 27.70 32.00
C ASP A 375 7.37 28.39 32.51
N GLY A 376 7.42 29.71 32.30
CA GLY A 376 8.42 30.57 32.91
C GLY A 376 8.07 30.79 34.36
N GLU A 377 8.98 30.39 35.25
CA GLU A 377 8.98 30.79 36.66
C GLU A 377 9.18 32.29 36.78
N THR A 378 8.29 32.94 37.54
CA THR A 378 8.47 34.24 38.19
C THR A 378 8.49 34.04 39.68
#